data_AF-A0AAD5VHU0-F1
#
_entry.id   AF-A0AAD5VHU0-F1
#
_cell.length_a   1.000
_cell.length_b   1.000
_cell.length_c   1.000
_cell.angle_alpha   90.00
_cell.angle_beta   90.00
_cell.angle_gamma   90.00
#
_symmetry.space_group_name_H-M   'P 1'
#
loop_
_entity.id
_entity.type
_entity.pdbx_description
1 polymer ?
#
loop_
_entity_poly.entity_id
_entity_poly.type
_entity_poly.pdbx_seq_one_letter_code
_entity_poly.pdbx_strand_id
1 'polypeptide(L)'
;MENAFFNGKEQAIYFPDDHPTHPGQFKGMEQILWEQGYIVTGNHFKKAQCGTSFKDCPADSTDCCCRWLLYNQPDFLAVESRLEKFAWEQGYKVLFLPKSHCELNFIEQCWGYAKREYRLFPPSSASDILEKNVLKVLGDIPVESMRRFATQALRFTDAYSKGLNGTQAAWAARKFCGHQVIPDLILRDLLPELSK
;
A
#
# COMPACT_ATOMS: atom_id res chain seq x y z
N MET A 1 -16.07 16.48 -1.33
CA MET A 1 -15.87 15.03 -1.46
C MET A 1 -16.95 14.53 -2.41
N GLU A 2 -16.63 13.59 -3.29
CA GLU A 2 -17.63 12.97 -4.16
C GLU A 2 -18.59 12.11 -3.32
N ASN A 3 -19.80 11.89 -3.82
CA ASN A 3 -20.77 10.98 -3.20
C ASN A 3 -20.30 9.52 -3.31
N ALA A 4 -20.78 8.67 -2.41
CA ALA A 4 -20.53 7.23 -2.46
C ALA A 4 -21.49 6.54 -3.44
N PHE A 5 -21.27 5.27 -3.76
CA PHE A 5 -22.13 4.49 -4.67
C PHE A 5 -22.54 3.16 -4.06
N PHE A 6 -23.74 3.05 -3.52
CA PHE A 6 -24.24 1.81 -2.91
C PHE A 6 -25.28 1.13 -3.80
N ASN A 7 -25.09 -0.16 -4.13
CA ASN A 7 -25.99 -0.94 -4.99
C ASN A 7 -26.34 -0.26 -6.33
N GLY A 8 -25.34 0.37 -6.96
CA GLY A 8 -25.50 1.07 -8.25
C GLY A 8 -26.25 2.40 -8.17
N LYS A 9 -26.51 2.91 -6.96
CA LYS A 9 -27.12 4.23 -6.73
C LYS A 9 -26.15 5.13 -5.99
N GLU A 10 -26.14 6.39 -6.40
CA GLU A 10 -25.39 7.43 -5.70
C GLU A 10 -25.97 7.64 -4.30
N GLN A 11 -25.09 7.65 -3.29
CA GLN A 11 -25.42 7.90 -1.89
C GLN A 11 -24.70 9.18 -1.44
N ALA A 12 -25.48 10.21 -1.14
CA ALA A 12 -24.95 11.44 -0.56
C ALA A 12 -24.45 11.18 0.87
N ILE A 13 -23.21 11.57 1.16
CA ILE A 13 -22.59 11.43 2.49
C ILE A 13 -22.80 12.66 3.38
N TYR A 14 -23.27 13.76 2.79
CA TYR A 14 -23.71 14.97 3.48
C TYR A 14 -25.23 15.11 3.35
N PHE A 15 -25.86 15.73 4.34
CA PHE A 15 -27.23 16.20 4.21
C PHE A 15 -27.30 17.35 3.21
N PRO A 16 -28.43 17.50 2.49
CA PRO A 16 -28.60 18.62 1.56
C PRO A 16 -28.66 19.96 2.31
N ASP A 17 -28.40 21.06 1.61
CA ASP A 17 -28.34 22.40 2.22
C ASP A 17 -29.71 22.88 2.73
N ASP A 18 -30.80 22.30 2.25
CA ASP A 18 -32.18 22.55 2.70
C ASP A 18 -32.63 21.60 3.82
N HIS A 19 -31.74 20.76 4.37
CA HIS A 19 -32.10 19.82 5.43
C HIS A 19 -32.57 20.57 6.69
N PRO A 20 -33.74 20.21 7.26
CA PRO A 20 -34.40 21.01 8.30
C PRO A 20 -33.59 21.17 9.58
N THR A 21 -32.71 20.23 9.90
CA THR A 21 -31.95 20.20 11.16
C THR A 21 -30.44 20.11 11.01
N HIS A 22 -29.93 19.72 9.84
CA HIS A 22 -28.51 19.38 9.63
C HIS A 22 -28.00 19.84 8.24
N PRO A 23 -28.30 21.08 7.81
CA PRO A 23 -27.97 21.52 6.46
C PRO A 23 -26.46 21.45 6.20
N GLY A 24 -26.07 20.75 5.13
CA GLY A 24 -24.67 20.58 4.72
C GLY A 24 -23.78 19.77 5.68
N GLN A 25 -24.32 19.19 6.75
CA GLN A 25 -23.54 18.42 7.71
C GLN A 25 -23.28 17.00 7.22
N PHE A 26 -22.16 16.41 7.65
CA PHE A 26 -21.85 15.01 7.37
C PHE A 26 -22.84 14.09 8.10
N LYS A 27 -23.41 13.12 7.39
CA LYS A 27 -24.46 12.23 7.93
C LYS A 27 -24.03 11.36 9.10
N GLY A 28 -22.74 11.02 9.17
CA GLY A 28 -22.22 10.08 10.16
C GLY A 28 -22.42 8.61 9.76
N MET A 29 -21.64 7.71 10.36
CA MET A 29 -21.61 6.30 9.97
C MET A 29 -22.95 5.58 10.23
N GLU A 30 -23.63 5.90 11.33
CA GLU A 30 -24.93 5.30 11.67
C GLU A 30 -25.99 5.59 10.61
N GLN A 31 -26.15 6.85 10.22
CA GLN A 31 -27.12 7.28 9.22
C GLN A 31 -26.80 6.66 7.85
N ILE A 32 -25.53 6.67 7.44
CA ILE A 32 -25.09 6.09 6.15
C ILE A 32 -25.40 4.58 6.12
N LEU A 33 -25.08 3.86 7.20
CA LEU A 33 -25.36 2.42 7.31
C LEU A 33 -26.86 2.12 7.35
N TRP A 34 -27.66 2.95 8.03
CA TRP A 34 -29.11 2.83 8.05
C TRP A 34 -29.73 3.00 6.67
N GLU A 35 -29.27 4.00 5.89
CA GLU A 35 -29.68 4.19 4.49
C GLU A 35 -29.29 3.00 3.59
N GLN A 36 -28.21 2.29 3.93
CA GLN A 36 -27.78 1.05 3.27
C GLN A 36 -28.56 -0.19 3.73
N GLY A 37 -29.48 -0.06 4.69
CA GLY A 37 -30.34 -1.14 5.19
C GLY A 37 -29.79 -1.87 6.42
N TYR A 38 -28.71 -1.38 7.03
CA TYR A 38 -28.17 -1.96 8.26
C TYR A 38 -28.85 -1.38 9.50
N ILE A 39 -29.25 -2.26 10.41
CA ILE A 39 -29.77 -1.87 11.73
C ILE A 39 -28.59 -1.90 12.71
N VAL A 40 -28.12 -0.73 13.12
CA VAL A 40 -26.97 -0.57 14.02
C VAL A 40 -27.33 0.07 15.36
N THR A 41 -28.63 0.13 15.67
CA THR A 41 -29.21 0.75 16.88
C THR A 41 -30.08 -0.26 17.64
N GLY A 42 -30.53 0.13 18.84
CA GLY A 42 -31.39 -0.70 19.69
C GLY A 42 -30.75 -2.04 20.05
N ASN A 43 -31.46 -3.14 19.79
CA ASN A 43 -30.96 -4.50 20.09
C ASN A 43 -29.77 -4.92 19.19
N HIS A 44 -29.52 -4.20 18.10
CA HIS A 44 -28.38 -4.41 17.21
C HIS A 44 -27.36 -3.26 17.33
N PHE A 45 -27.33 -2.59 18.48
CA PHE A 45 -26.45 -1.46 18.72
C PHE A 45 -24.99 -1.80 18.41
N LYS A 46 -24.40 -1.03 17.49
CA LYS A 46 -22.96 -1.04 17.20
C LYS A 46 -22.37 0.29 17.64
N LYS A 47 -21.27 0.21 18.39
CA LYS A 47 -20.48 1.40 18.73
C LYS A 47 -19.95 2.04 17.43
N ALA A 48 -19.69 3.35 17.45
CA ALA A 48 -19.00 4.00 16.34
C ALA A 48 -17.65 3.33 16.03
N GLN A 49 -16.87 3.01 17.07
CA GLN A 49 -15.62 2.25 17.00
C GLN A 49 -15.39 1.45 18.30
N CYS A 50 -14.71 0.28 18.22
CA CYS A 50 -14.41 -0.57 19.39
C CYS A 50 -13.28 -0.05 20.28
N GLY A 51 -12.50 0.92 19.80
CA GLY A 51 -11.37 1.52 20.51
C GLY A 51 -10.80 2.69 19.70
N THR A 52 -9.48 2.87 19.75
CA THR A 52 -8.79 3.93 19.00
C THR A 52 -8.34 3.48 17.61
N SER A 53 -8.03 2.19 17.45
CA SER A 53 -7.48 1.62 16.22
C SER A 53 -8.27 0.39 15.77
N PHE A 54 -8.04 -0.09 14.55
CA PHE A 54 -8.65 -1.35 14.08
C PHE A 54 -8.16 -2.57 14.87
N LYS A 55 -7.01 -2.47 15.55
CA LYS A 55 -6.47 -3.55 16.40
C LYS A 55 -7.29 -3.78 17.68
N ASP A 56 -8.09 -2.79 18.08
CA ASP A 56 -8.97 -2.88 19.25
C ASP A 56 -10.29 -3.60 18.91
N CYS A 57 -10.52 -3.90 17.62
CA CYS A 57 -11.65 -4.70 17.18
C CYS A 57 -11.35 -6.19 17.39
N PRO A 58 -12.35 -7.03 17.71
CA PRO A 58 -12.16 -8.47 17.79
C PRO A 58 -11.53 -9.02 16.51
N ALA A 59 -10.57 -9.95 16.66
CA ALA A 59 -10.01 -10.67 15.53
C ALA A 59 -11.14 -11.38 14.75
N ASP A 60 -11.02 -11.41 13.42
CA ASP A 60 -11.94 -12.05 12.49
C ASP A 60 -13.38 -11.47 12.41
N SER A 61 -13.68 -10.39 13.15
CA SER A 61 -14.95 -9.68 13.00
C SER A 61 -14.82 -8.52 12.00
N THR A 62 -15.70 -8.51 11.00
CA THR A 62 -15.79 -7.47 9.97
C THR A 62 -16.90 -6.45 10.23
N ASP A 63 -17.70 -6.66 11.28
CA ASP A 63 -18.89 -5.85 11.57
C ASP A 63 -19.01 -5.43 13.04
N CYS A 64 -17.99 -5.61 13.88
CA CYS A 64 -18.08 -5.34 15.33
C CYS A 64 -18.48 -3.90 15.72
N CYS A 65 -18.25 -2.92 14.85
CA CYS A 65 -18.59 -1.50 15.04
C CYS A 65 -18.96 -0.86 13.70
N CYS A 66 -19.63 0.30 13.74
CA CYS A 66 -20.03 1.03 12.53
C CYS A 66 -18.83 1.33 11.62
N ARG A 67 -17.67 1.68 12.20
CA ARG A 67 -16.43 1.91 11.44
C ARG A 67 -16.00 0.69 10.63
N TRP A 68 -16.03 -0.51 11.21
CA TRP A 68 -15.61 -1.73 10.51
C TRP A 68 -16.64 -2.15 9.45
N LEU A 69 -17.92 -2.09 9.82
CA LEU A 69 -19.01 -2.42 8.91
C LEU A 69 -19.01 -1.52 7.67
N LEU A 70 -18.82 -0.21 7.87
CA LEU A 70 -18.74 0.77 6.79
C LEU A 70 -17.48 0.61 5.95
N TYR A 71 -16.32 0.40 6.58
CA TYR A 71 -15.06 0.19 5.85
C TYR A 71 -15.11 -1.01 4.91
N ASN A 72 -15.83 -2.07 5.29
CA ASN A 72 -15.99 -3.27 4.46
C ASN A 72 -17.10 -3.15 3.41
N GLN A 73 -17.79 -2.03 3.32
CA GLN A 73 -18.78 -1.84 2.26
C GLN A 73 -18.09 -1.73 0.89
N PRO A 74 -18.69 -2.30 -0.18
CA PRO A 74 -18.07 -2.33 -1.51
C PRO A 74 -17.71 -0.95 -2.05
N ASP A 75 -18.51 0.06 -1.72
CA ASP A 75 -18.37 1.44 -2.17
C ASP A 75 -17.23 2.18 -1.48
N PHE A 76 -16.78 1.72 -0.31
CA PHE A 76 -15.57 2.23 0.36
C PHE A 76 -14.32 1.44 -0.04
N LEU A 77 -14.45 0.14 -0.30
CA LEU A 77 -13.34 -0.70 -0.76
C LEU A 77 -12.93 -0.42 -2.20
N ALA A 78 -13.90 -0.08 -3.06
CA ALA A 78 -13.67 0.13 -4.49
C ALA A 78 -13.34 1.60 -4.86
N VAL A 79 -13.15 2.49 -3.87
CA VAL A 79 -12.84 3.91 -4.16
C VAL A 79 -11.43 4.03 -4.70
N GLU A 80 -11.31 4.43 -5.96
CA GLU A 80 -10.03 4.90 -6.50
C GLU A 80 -9.57 6.14 -5.74
N SER A 81 -8.34 6.12 -5.24
CA SER A 81 -7.77 7.26 -4.54
C SER A 81 -7.64 8.46 -5.46
N ARG A 82 -7.67 9.67 -4.89
CA ARG A 82 -7.44 10.92 -5.65
C ARG A 82 -6.11 10.90 -6.41
N LEU A 83 -5.09 10.21 -5.87
CA LEU A 83 -3.80 10.06 -6.51
C LEU A 83 -3.88 9.15 -7.74
N GLU A 84 -4.63 8.05 -7.66
CA GLU A 84 -4.87 7.16 -8.80
C GLU A 84 -5.62 7.88 -9.91
N LYS A 85 -6.73 8.55 -9.59
CA LYS A 85 -7.51 9.33 -10.57
C LYS A 85 -6.64 10.36 -11.27
N PHE A 86 -5.89 11.15 -10.50
CA PHE A 86 -4.99 12.15 -11.05
C PHE A 86 -3.91 11.53 -11.95
N ALA A 87 -3.27 10.45 -11.51
CA ALA A 87 -2.25 9.77 -12.31
C ALA A 87 -2.83 9.20 -13.62
N TRP A 88 -4.02 8.61 -13.55
CA TRP A 88 -4.73 8.07 -14.71
C TRP A 88 -5.08 9.15 -15.73
N GLU A 89 -5.59 10.30 -15.28
CA GLU A 89 -5.87 11.47 -16.13
C GLU A 89 -4.60 11.97 -16.86
N GLN A 90 -3.42 11.79 -16.25
CA GLN A 90 -2.12 12.10 -16.86
C GLN A 90 -1.56 10.95 -17.70
N GLY A 91 -2.26 9.83 -17.86
CA GLY A 91 -1.85 8.67 -18.65
C GLY A 91 -0.91 7.69 -17.91
N TYR A 92 -0.77 7.82 -16.59
CA TYR A 92 0.07 6.95 -15.77
C TYR A 92 -0.76 5.93 -14.97
N LYS A 93 -0.19 4.74 -14.79
CA LYS A 93 -0.72 3.72 -13.87
C LYS A 93 0.01 3.82 -12.53
N VAL A 94 -0.74 3.84 -11.43
CA VAL A 94 -0.17 3.81 -10.08
C VAL A 94 0.06 2.36 -9.67
N LEU A 95 1.27 2.07 -9.19
CA LEU A 95 1.61 0.78 -8.60
C LEU A 95 1.68 0.94 -7.08
N PHE A 96 0.77 0.29 -6.36
CA PHE A 96 0.85 0.23 -4.89
C PHE A 96 1.75 -0.92 -4.47
N LEU A 97 2.82 -0.59 -3.74
CA LEU A 97 3.71 -1.57 -3.17
C LEU A 97 3.28 -1.92 -1.73
N PRO A 98 3.38 -3.19 -1.32
CA PRO A 98 3.09 -3.59 0.05
C PRO A 98 3.90 -2.80 1.08
N LYS A 99 3.26 -2.43 2.19
CA LYS A 99 3.92 -1.70 3.28
C LYS A 99 4.99 -2.59 3.93
N SER A 100 6.14 -1.99 4.26
CA SER A 100 7.28 -2.66 4.91
C SER A 100 8.02 -3.69 4.04
N HIS A 101 7.81 -3.66 2.72
CA HIS A 101 8.50 -4.51 1.74
C HIS A 101 9.35 -3.67 0.79
N CYS A 102 10.39 -3.02 1.31
CA CYS A 102 11.24 -2.10 0.53
C CYS A 102 12.02 -2.81 -0.58
N GLU A 103 12.25 -4.12 -0.45
CA GLU A 103 12.85 -4.99 -1.46
C GLU A 103 12.03 -5.10 -2.76
N LEU A 104 10.74 -4.74 -2.72
CA LEU A 104 9.86 -4.69 -3.89
C LEU A 104 9.96 -3.36 -4.66
N ASN A 105 10.63 -2.36 -4.09
CA ASN A 105 10.83 -1.07 -4.73
C ASN A 105 12.28 -0.91 -5.19
N PHE A 106 12.54 -1.11 -6.49
CA PHE A 106 13.91 -1.05 -7.00
C PHE A 106 14.59 0.33 -6.82
N ILE A 107 13.82 1.41 -6.63
CA ILE A 107 14.37 2.74 -6.38
C ILE A 107 15.19 2.80 -5.08
N GLU A 108 14.90 1.93 -4.10
CA GLU A 108 15.65 1.84 -2.85
C GLU A 108 17.09 1.40 -3.09
N GLN A 109 17.30 0.51 -4.07
CA GLN A 109 18.65 0.10 -4.50
C GLN A 109 19.35 1.22 -5.28
N CYS A 110 18.62 1.98 -6.11
CA CYS A 110 19.17 3.18 -6.76
C CYS A 110 19.65 4.19 -5.70
N TRP A 111 18.86 4.45 -4.67
CA TRP A 111 19.27 5.29 -3.54
C TRP A 111 20.46 4.71 -2.78
N GLY A 112 20.50 3.40 -2.56
CA GLY A 112 21.65 2.71 -1.97
C GLY A 112 22.94 2.92 -2.76
N TYR A 113 22.87 2.77 -4.09
CA TYR A 113 23.97 3.01 -5.01
C TYR A 113 24.43 4.48 -4.96
N ALA A 114 23.50 5.42 -5.13
CA ALA A 114 23.80 6.85 -5.10
C ALA A 114 24.43 7.28 -3.78
N LYS A 115 23.93 6.78 -2.64
CA LYS A 115 24.51 7.05 -1.32
C LYS A 115 25.94 6.51 -1.19
N ARG A 116 26.25 5.36 -1.79
CA ARG A 116 27.62 4.81 -1.79
C ARG A 116 28.56 5.73 -2.55
N GLU A 117 28.20 6.14 -3.77
CA GLU A 117 29.01 7.04 -4.58
C GLU A 117 29.15 8.42 -3.94
N TYR A 118 28.08 8.94 -3.35
CA TYR A 118 28.07 10.22 -2.64
C TYR A 118 29.10 10.27 -1.50
N ARG A 119 29.28 9.16 -0.78
CA ARG A 119 30.26 9.07 0.33
C ARG A 119 31.72 9.21 -0.12
N LEU A 120 32.00 9.12 -1.42
CA LEU A 120 33.33 9.34 -1.98
C LEU A 120 33.65 10.82 -2.18
N PHE A 121 32.65 11.70 -2.12
CA PHE A 121 32.85 13.14 -2.25
C PHE A 121 33.43 13.73 -0.96
N PRO A 122 34.18 14.85 -1.05
CA PRO A 122 34.61 15.59 0.13
C PRO A 122 33.40 16.01 0.99
N PRO A 123 33.53 15.98 2.33
CA PRO A 123 32.48 16.45 3.21
C PRO A 123 32.25 17.95 2.99
N SER A 124 30.97 18.35 2.97
CA SER A 124 30.55 19.74 2.87
C SER A 124 29.32 19.97 3.75
N SER A 125 29.16 21.20 4.24
CA SER A 125 27.94 21.67 4.91
C SER A 125 27.15 22.66 4.06
N ALA A 126 27.67 23.06 2.90
CA ALA A 126 27.03 24.05 2.03
C ALA A 126 25.95 23.40 1.17
N SER A 127 24.71 23.90 1.28
CA SER A 127 23.52 23.29 0.67
C SER A 127 23.62 23.14 -0.85
N ASP A 128 24.21 24.13 -1.53
CA ASP A 128 24.44 24.13 -2.97
C ASP A 128 25.39 23.02 -3.41
N ILE A 129 26.44 22.76 -2.64
CA ILE A 129 27.38 21.65 -2.87
C ILE A 129 26.69 20.31 -2.62
N LEU A 130 25.89 20.19 -1.55
CA LEU A 130 25.15 18.96 -1.23
C LEU A 130 24.18 18.61 -2.37
N GLU A 131 23.36 19.57 -2.81
CA GLU A 131 22.39 19.38 -3.89
C GLU A 131 23.07 18.99 -5.20
N LYS A 132 24.11 19.73 -5.59
CA LYS A 132 24.90 19.43 -6.80
C LYS A 132 25.48 18.02 -6.78
N ASN A 133 26.02 17.59 -5.64
CA ASN A 133 26.60 16.26 -5.49
C ASN A 133 25.52 15.17 -5.55
N VAL A 134 24.35 15.39 -4.94
CA VAL A 134 23.21 14.44 -5.01
C VAL A 134 22.71 14.29 -6.45
N LEU A 135 22.47 15.41 -7.15
CA LEU A 135 22.03 15.39 -8.55
C LEU A 135 23.04 14.66 -9.45
N LYS A 136 24.33 14.90 -9.23
CA LYS A 136 25.41 14.20 -9.96
C LYS A 136 25.34 12.69 -9.74
N VAL A 137 25.36 12.21 -8.49
CA VAL A 137 25.37 10.76 -8.23
C VAL A 137 24.10 10.05 -8.67
N LEU A 138 22.95 10.74 -8.67
CA LEU A 138 21.70 10.20 -9.20
C LEU A 138 21.71 10.09 -10.73
N GLY A 139 22.30 11.08 -11.41
CA GLY A 139 22.49 11.05 -12.87
C GLY A 139 23.52 10.02 -13.33
N ASP A 140 24.51 9.72 -12.49
CA ASP A 140 25.60 8.79 -12.80
C ASP A 140 25.26 7.31 -12.54
N ILE A 141 24.05 7.00 -12.05
CA ILE A 141 23.64 5.60 -11.82
C ILE A 141 23.58 4.87 -13.18
N PRO A 142 24.35 3.78 -13.38
CA PRO A 142 24.31 3.07 -14.66
C PRO A 142 22.94 2.44 -14.92
N VAL A 143 22.44 2.59 -16.15
CA VAL A 143 21.17 1.97 -16.59
C VAL A 143 21.20 0.44 -16.39
N GLU A 144 22.35 -0.19 -16.57
CA GLU A 144 22.52 -1.62 -16.31
C GLU A 144 22.25 -1.98 -14.84
N SER A 145 22.77 -1.17 -13.89
CA SER A 145 22.49 -1.34 -12.47
C SER A 145 20.99 -1.18 -12.17
N MET A 146 20.34 -0.16 -12.75
CA MET A 146 18.89 0.03 -12.58
C MET A 146 18.09 -1.18 -13.07
N ARG A 147 18.45 -1.74 -14.23
CA ARG A 147 17.82 -2.96 -14.78
C ARG A 147 18.03 -4.17 -13.88
N ARG A 148 19.24 -4.34 -13.31
CA ARG A 148 19.55 -5.40 -12.35
C ARG A 148 18.71 -5.25 -11.07
N PHE A 149 18.56 -4.03 -10.55
CA PHE A 149 17.73 -3.76 -9.37
C PHE A 149 16.24 -4.04 -9.63
N ALA A 150 15.72 -3.63 -10.79
CA ALA A 150 14.35 -3.96 -11.18
C ALA A 150 14.13 -5.48 -11.30
N THR A 151 15.09 -6.18 -11.90
CA THR A 151 15.05 -7.66 -11.99
C THR A 151 15.07 -8.31 -10.60
N GLN A 152 15.86 -7.76 -9.67
CA GLN A 152 15.90 -8.25 -8.30
C GLN A 152 14.55 -8.06 -7.59
N ALA A 153 13.91 -6.89 -7.72
CA ALA A 153 12.59 -6.64 -7.15
C ALA A 153 11.55 -7.64 -7.69
N LEU A 154 11.56 -7.92 -9.00
CA LEU A 154 10.67 -8.91 -9.61
C LEU A 154 10.87 -10.32 -9.05
N ARG A 155 12.10 -10.72 -8.72
CA ARG A 155 12.37 -12.01 -8.06
C ARG A 155 11.81 -12.07 -6.66
N PHE A 156 11.87 -10.97 -5.90
CA PHE A 156 11.21 -10.90 -4.59
C PHE A 156 9.68 -10.97 -4.76
N THR A 157 9.12 -10.30 -5.75
CA THR A 157 7.68 -10.42 -6.08
C THR A 157 7.29 -11.86 -6.39
N ASP A 158 8.04 -12.54 -7.27
CA ASP A 158 7.81 -13.95 -7.60
C ASP A 158 7.93 -14.85 -6.35
N ALA A 159 8.95 -14.61 -5.51
CA ALA A 159 9.14 -15.35 -4.29
C ALA A 159 7.95 -15.23 -3.31
N TYR A 160 7.47 -14.01 -3.08
CA TYR A 160 6.33 -13.77 -2.21
C TYR A 160 5.04 -14.33 -2.78
N SER A 161 4.86 -14.29 -4.10
CA SER A 161 3.70 -14.92 -4.76
C SER A 161 3.64 -16.43 -4.52
N LYS A 162 4.80 -17.06 -4.25
CA LYS A 162 4.97 -18.48 -3.91
C LYS A 162 4.93 -18.76 -2.40
N GLY A 163 4.62 -17.76 -1.57
CA GLY A 163 4.47 -17.91 -0.12
C GLY A 163 5.77 -17.93 0.67
N LEU A 164 6.90 -17.53 0.08
CA LEU A 164 8.19 -17.46 0.76
C LEU A 164 8.20 -16.28 1.74
N ASN A 165 8.83 -16.42 2.90
CA ASN A 165 9.08 -15.28 3.79
C ASN A 165 10.31 -14.47 3.35
N GLY A 166 10.57 -13.31 3.96
CA GLY A 166 11.66 -12.42 3.55
C GLY A 166 13.06 -13.06 3.55
N THR A 167 13.35 -13.89 4.55
CA THR A 167 14.64 -14.63 4.63
C THR A 167 14.77 -15.64 3.50
N GLN A 168 13.70 -16.40 3.23
CA GLN A 168 13.65 -17.38 2.15
C GLN A 168 13.73 -16.73 0.78
N ALA A 169 13.01 -15.62 0.58
CA ALA A 169 13.03 -14.84 -0.66
C ALA A 169 14.43 -14.27 -0.94
N ALA A 170 15.12 -13.76 0.08
CA ALA A 170 16.49 -13.28 -0.05
C ALA A 170 17.47 -14.40 -0.43
N TRP A 171 17.33 -15.58 0.17
CA TRP A 171 18.12 -16.76 -0.21
C TRP A 171 17.83 -17.18 -1.65
N ALA A 172 16.56 -17.28 -2.03
CA ALA A 172 16.13 -17.66 -3.38
C ALA A 172 16.66 -16.68 -4.44
N ALA A 173 16.56 -15.37 -4.19
CA ALA A 173 17.07 -14.33 -5.08
C ALA A 173 18.58 -14.44 -5.32
N ARG A 174 19.35 -14.90 -4.32
CA ARG A 174 20.79 -15.17 -4.44
C ARG A 174 21.08 -16.47 -5.19
N LYS A 175 20.36 -17.55 -4.88
CA LYS A 175 20.55 -18.87 -5.49
C LYS A 175 20.21 -18.86 -6.98
N PHE A 176 19.11 -18.21 -7.35
CA PHE A 176 18.60 -18.16 -8.72
C PHE A 176 18.96 -16.85 -9.44
N CYS A 177 20.15 -16.30 -9.16
CA CYS A 177 20.57 -15.00 -9.68
C CYS A 177 20.71 -14.93 -11.22
N GLY A 178 20.76 -16.08 -11.90
CA GLY A 178 20.76 -16.20 -13.36
C GLY A 178 19.39 -16.39 -14.02
N HIS A 179 18.33 -16.66 -13.25
CA HIS A 179 16.98 -16.92 -13.76
C HIS A 179 16.05 -15.76 -13.40
N GLN A 180 15.11 -15.39 -14.28
CA GLN A 180 14.13 -14.33 -13.96
C GLN A 180 12.99 -14.85 -13.08
N VAL A 181 12.86 -16.17 -12.93
CA VAL A 181 11.79 -16.84 -12.18
C VAL A 181 12.40 -17.89 -11.26
N ILE A 182 11.83 -18.01 -10.06
CA ILE A 182 12.18 -19.06 -9.10
C ILE A 182 11.43 -20.34 -9.46
N PRO A 183 12.06 -21.53 -9.52
CA PRO A 183 11.33 -22.76 -9.81
C PRO A 183 10.19 -23.04 -8.81
N ASP A 184 9.05 -23.54 -9.29
CA ASP A 184 7.85 -23.79 -8.45
C ASP A 184 8.09 -24.83 -7.33
N LEU A 185 9.11 -25.68 -7.49
CA LEU A 185 9.50 -26.69 -6.51
C LEU A 185 10.37 -26.14 -5.37
N ILE A 186 10.67 -24.83 -5.31
CA ILE A 186 11.60 -24.25 -4.32
C ILE A 186 11.20 -24.54 -2.87
N LEU A 187 9.90 -24.65 -2.58
CA LEU A 187 9.42 -24.98 -1.23
C LEU A 187 9.86 -26.39 -0.79
N ARG A 188 10.04 -27.33 -1.72
CA ARG A 188 10.58 -28.66 -1.44
C ARG A 188 12.09 -28.61 -1.20
N ASP A 189 12.80 -27.71 -1.87
CA ASP A 189 14.25 -27.53 -1.74
C ASP A 189 14.65 -26.72 -0.49
N LEU A 190 13.72 -25.98 0.13
CA LEU A 190 13.97 -25.16 1.32
C LEU A 190 13.87 -25.92 2.66
N LEU A 191 13.10 -27.01 2.72
CA LEU A 191 12.94 -27.82 3.92
C LEU A 191 14.26 -28.46 4.42
N PRO A 192 15.20 -28.92 3.54
CA PRO A 192 16.45 -29.52 3.99
C PRO A 192 17.56 -28.52 4.37
N GLU A 193 17.56 -27.28 3.84
CA GLU A 193 18.69 -26.34 4.00
C GLU A 193 18.52 -25.32 5.13
N LEU A 194 17.30 -25.09 5.64
CA LEU A 194 17.06 -24.23 6.83
C LEU A 194 17.18 -24.99 8.16
N SER A 195 17.43 -26.30 8.09
CA SER A 195 17.59 -27.21 9.24
C SER A 195 19.07 -27.47 9.61
N LYS A 196 20.00 -26.72 9.02
CA LYS A 196 21.45 -26.74 9.29
C LYS A 196 21.91 -25.35 9.71
#